data_AF-A0A848YRL8-F1
#
_entry.id   AF-A0A848YRL8-F1
#
_cell.length_a   1.000
_cell.length_b   1.000
_cell.length_c   1.000
_cell.angle_alpha   90.00
_cell.angle_beta   90.00
_cell.angle_gamma   90.00
#
_symmetry.space_group_name_H-M   'P 1'
#
loop_
_entity.id
_entity.type
_entity.pdbx_description
1 polymer ?
#
loop_
_entity_poly.entity_id
_entity_poly.type
_entity_poly.pdbx_seq_one_letter_code
_entity_poly.pdbx_strand_id
1 'polypeptide(L)'
;PTPVTAFFATAPKVAAVALTARVALEVFGSQSDAWQQIVIFIALASIVVGALGAIGQENIKRLLAFSSINNVGFILIGLAAATQQGASAMNVYLWIYMAMSLGSFVAVLMLKDADGSPVENISSMAGMVREQPLLAWCIFFLMLSLAGIPPLFGFWGKFVVFQAAVEADMIILAAIGIAASVIGAFYYLKVCKVIMFDDPAGVVTGKSNASHWAVLGITTLIISPLGYLLTPSLGDLADKAASALFLAS
;
A
#
# COMPACT_ATOMS: atom_id res chain seq x y z
N PRO A 1 1.75 11.14 -20.15
CA PRO A 1 2.15 11.35 -18.73
C PRO A 1 1.42 10.49 -17.66
N THR A 2 0.58 9.50 -18.01
CA THR A 2 -0.03 8.56 -17.02
C THR A 2 0.72 7.21 -16.91
N PRO A 3 1.18 6.58 -18.01
CA PRO A 3 1.94 5.33 -17.92
C PRO A 3 3.27 5.51 -17.19
N VAL A 4 3.92 6.65 -17.39
CA VAL A 4 5.22 7.00 -16.79
C VAL A 4 5.10 7.10 -15.27
N THR A 5 4.10 7.82 -14.75
CA THR A 5 3.88 7.96 -13.30
C THR A 5 3.47 6.63 -12.66
N ALA A 6 2.59 5.86 -13.31
CA ALA A 6 2.20 4.53 -12.84
C ALA A 6 3.40 3.56 -12.77
N PHE A 7 4.26 3.59 -13.79
CA PHE A 7 5.47 2.79 -13.87
C PHE A 7 6.45 3.15 -12.75
N PHE A 8 6.79 4.43 -12.59
CA PHE A 8 7.72 4.88 -11.56
C PHE A 8 7.17 4.73 -10.14
N ALA A 9 5.85 4.74 -9.95
CA ALA A 9 5.23 4.54 -8.64
C ALA A 9 5.30 3.09 -8.14
N THR A 10 5.47 2.12 -9.04
CA THR A 10 5.31 0.69 -8.76
C THR A 10 6.56 -0.14 -9.11
N ALA A 11 6.99 -0.13 -10.37
CA ALA A 11 8.04 -1.04 -10.87
C ALA A 11 9.38 -0.94 -10.14
N PRO A 12 9.93 0.26 -9.83
CA PRO A 12 11.18 0.36 -9.08
C PRO A 12 11.10 -0.25 -7.67
N LYS A 13 9.95 -0.15 -7.01
CA LYS A 13 9.76 -0.72 -5.65
C LYS A 13 9.73 -2.24 -5.70
N VAL A 14 9.03 -2.81 -6.68
CA VAL A 14 9.02 -4.27 -6.88
C VAL A 14 10.44 -4.77 -7.13
N ALA A 15 11.18 -4.13 -8.02
CA ALA A 15 12.56 -4.49 -8.31
C ALA A 15 13.46 -4.37 -7.06
N ALA A 16 13.34 -3.28 -6.30
CA ALA A 16 14.12 -3.07 -5.08
C ALA A 16 13.81 -4.12 -4.00
N VAL A 17 12.53 -4.41 -3.74
CA VAL A 17 12.12 -5.42 -2.75
C VAL A 17 12.56 -6.81 -3.20
N ALA A 18 12.34 -7.18 -4.47
CA ALA A 18 12.74 -8.48 -5.00
C ALA A 18 14.26 -8.68 -4.94
N LEU A 19 15.05 -7.68 -5.33
CA LEU A 19 16.51 -7.76 -5.28
C LEU A 19 17.02 -7.80 -3.84
N THR A 20 16.43 -7.01 -2.94
CA THR A 20 16.80 -7.02 -1.52
C THR A 20 16.50 -8.39 -0.89
N ALA A 21 15.31 -8.94 -1.14
CA ALA A 21 14.93 -10.26 -0.67
C ALA A 21 15.86 -11.35 -1.22
N ARG A 22 16.20 -11.27 -2.50
CA ARG A 22 17.12 -12.21 -3.14
C ARG A 22 18.51 -12.17 -2.50
N VAL A 23 19.09 -10.98 -2.33
CA VAL A 23 20.41 -10.86 -1.70
C VAL A 23 20.35 -11.32 -0.23
N ALA A 24 19.33 -10.93 0.53
CA ALA A 24 19.23 -11.28 1.94
C ALA A 24 19.00 -12.78 2.18
N LEU A 25 18.08 -13.40 1.43
CA LEU A 25 17.66 -14.79 1.66
C LEU A 25 18.51 -15.80 0.87
N GLU A 26 18.91 -15.49 -0.37
CA GLU A 26 19.68 -16.42 -1.21
C GLU A 26 21.19 -16.33 -0.90
N VAL A 27 21.76 -15.12 -0.89
CA VAL A 27 23.23 -14.93 -0.72
C VAL A 27 23.64 -14.95 0.75
N PHE A 28 22.88 -14.28 1.61
CA PHE A 28 23.17 -14.17 3.06
C PHE A 28 22.21 -14.99 3.93
N GLY A 29 21.52 -15.99 3.35
CA GLY A 29 20.51 -16.77 4.06
C GLY A 29 21.05 -17.50 5.29
N SER A 30 22.27 -18.02 5.22
CA SER A 30 22.92 -18.69 6.36
C SER A 30 23.44 -17.73 7.44
N GLN A 31 23.36 -16.41 7.21
CA GLN A 31 23.75 -15.35 8.14
C GLN A 31 22.57 -14.41 8.42
N SER A 32 21.35 -14.95 8.52
CA SER A 32 20.12 -14.21 8.81
C SER A 32 20.28 -13.24 9.98
N ASP A 33 20.86 -13.70 11.08
CA ASP A 33 21.02 -12.92 12.32
C ASP A 33 21.76 -11.59 12.12
N ALA A 34 22.71 -11.54 11.17
CA ALA A 34 23.54 -10.36 10.94
C ALA A 34 22.76 -9.21 10.26
N TRP A 35 21.87 -9.53 9.31
CA TRP A 35 21.11 -8.52 8.57
C TRP A 35 19.70 -8.33 9.12
N GLN A 36 19.14 -9.32 9.82
CA GLN A 36 17.78 -9.29 10.33
C GLN A 36 17.55 -8.09 11.24
N GLN A 37 18.45 -7.81 12.18
CA GLN A 37 18.36 -6.65 13.08
C GLN A 37 18.30 -5.31 12.32
N ILE A 38 19.05 -5.19 11.23
CA ILE A 38 19.06 -4.00 10.38
C ILE A 38 17.71 -3.87 9.65
N VAL A 39 17.18 -4.96 9.11
CA VAL A 39 15.87 -4.95 8.44
C VAL A 39 14.74 -4.63 9.41
N ILE A 40 14.77 -5.17 10.63
CA ILE A 40 13.81 -4.82 11.71
C ILE A 40 13.84 -3.32 11.98
N PHE A 41 15.04 -2.76 12.18
CA PHE A 41 15.21 -1.34 12.44
C PHE A 41 14.67 -0.48 11.28
N ILE A 42 15.01 -0.82 10.04
CA ILE A 42 14.53 -0.10 8.85
C ILE A 42 13.01 -0.22 8.70
N ALA A 43 12.44 -1.41 8.95
CA ALA A 43 11.00 -1.63 8.90
C ALA A 43 10.26 -0.70 9.86
N LEU A 44 10.69 -0.67 11.13
CA LEU A 44 10.12 0.20 12.15
C LEU A 44 10.33 1.68 11.84
N ALA A 45 11.55 2.07 11.43
CA ALA A 45 11.85 3.46 11.06
C ALA A 45 10.98 3.91 9.87
N SER A 46 10.79 3.06 8.87
CA SER A 46 9.96 3.35 7.69
C SER A 46 8.49 3.51 8.07
N ILE A 47 7.97 2.66 8.97
CA ILE A 47 6.60 2.77 9.49
C ILE A 47 6.41 4.10 10.24
N VAL A 48 7.33 4.42 11.16
CA VAL A 48 7.25 5.63 11.99
C VAL A 48 7.39 6.90 11.14
N VAL A 49 8.42 6.99 10.29
CA VAL A 49 8.65 8.15 9.42
C VAL A 49 7.50 8.33 8.44
N GLY A 50 7.00 7.23 7.87
CA GLY A 50 5.85 7.26 6.96
C GLY A 50 4.58 7.73 7.66
N ALA A 51 4.25 7.20 8.84
CA ALA A 51 3.06 7.59 9.57
C ALA A 51 3.11 9.05 10.05
N LEU A 52 4.18 9.44 10.74
CA LEU A 52 4.34 10.80 11.27
C LEU A 52 4.42 11.84 10.16
N GLY A 53 5.14 11.54 9.08
CA GLY A 53 5.26 12.41 7.91
C GLY A 53 3.93 12.61 7.19
N ALA A 54 3.04 11.61 7.18
CA ALA A 54 1.74 11.68 6.50
C ALA A 54 0.68 12.47 7.28
N ILE A 55 0.65 12.39 8.62
CA ILE A 55 -0.42 12.98 9.46
C ILE A 55 -0.61 14.48 9.21
N GLY A 56 0.49 15.22 9.04
CA GLY A 56 0.47 16.66 8.83
C GLY A 56 0.32 17.11 7.37
N GLN A 57 0.22 16.20 6.40
CA GLN A 57 0.17 16.60 4.99
C GLN A 57 -1.21 17.15 4.61
N GLU A 58 -1.19 18.27 3.90
CA GLU A 58 -2.35 18.86 3.24
C GLU A 58 -2.41 18.50 1.75
N ASN A 59 -1.30 18.04 1.18
CA ASN A 59 -1.21 17.65 -0.23
C ASN A 59 -1.35 16.13 -0.38
N ILE A 60 -2.27 15.68 -1.24
CA ILE A 60 -2.58 14.26 -1.42
C ILE A 60 -1.40 13.46 -1.98
N LYS A 61 -0.61 14.04 -2.90
CA LYS A 61 0.56 13.36 -3.48
C LYS A 61 1.63 13.15 -2.41
N ARG A 62 1.87 14.15 -1.58
CA ARG A 62 2.82 14.05 -0.45
C ARG A 62 2.35 13.05 0.60
N LEU A 63 1.06 13.07 0.93
CA LEU A 63 0.46 12.09 1.83
C LEU A 63 0.66 10.66 1.29
N LEU A 64 0.40 10.42 0.01
CA LEU A 64 0.60 9.11 -0.62
C LEU A 64 2.09 8.71 -0.71
N ALA A 65 3.01 9.67 -0.84
CA ALA A 65 4.44 9.39 -0.79
C ALA A 65 4.87 8.89 0.60
N PHE A 66 4.44 9.54 1.68
CA PHE A 66 4.69 9.08 3.05
C PHE A 66 3.97 7.76 3.35
N SER A 67 2.74 7.58 2.87
CA SER A 67 2.01 6.31 2.89
C SER A 67 2.80 5.18 2.23
N SER A 68 3.48 5.46 1.11
CA SER A 68 4.35 4.48 0.46
C SER A 68 5.53 4.08 1.36
N ILE A 69 6.16 5.04 2.04
CA ILE A 69 7.27 4.76 2.97
C ILE A 69 6.75 3.86 4.10
N ASN A 70 5.57 4.17 4.65
CA ASN A 70 4.93 3.37 5.68
C ASN A 70 4.67 1.91 5.21
N ASN A 71 4.07 1.74 4.03
CA ASN A 71 3.76 0.41 3.49
C ASN A 71 5.00 -0.43 3.17
N VAL A 72 6.09 0.18 2.70
CA VAL A 72 7.37 -0.53 2.53
C VAL A 72 7.87 -1.08 3.86
N GLY A 73 7.72 -0.32 4.94
CA GLY A 73 8.08 -0.78 6.29
C GLY A 73 7.29 -2.03 6.70
N PHE A 74 6.00 -2.09 6.41
CA PHE A 74 5.24 -3.33 6.67
C PHE A 74 5.69 -4.48 5.77
N ILE A 75 5.97 -4.26 4.48
CA ILE A 75 6.50 -5.31 3.59
C ILE A 75 7.82 -5.89 4.15
N LEU A 76 8.70 -5.02 4.67
CA LEU A 76 9.98 -5.43 5.28
C LEU A 76 9.82 -6.27 6.54
N ILE A 77 8.68 -6.22 7.26
CA ILE A 77 8.43 -7.14 8.38
C ILE A 77 8.40 -8.60 7.89
N GLY A 78 7.86 -8.85 6.68
CA GLY A 78 7.85 -10.19 6.10
C GLY A 78 9.26 -10.69 5.78
N LEU A 79 10.12 -9.81 5.25
CA LEU A 79 11.53 -10.10 5.03
C LEU A 79 12.28 -10.34 6.35
N ALA A 80 11.96 -9.57 7.39
CA ALA A 80 12.58 -9.68 8.70
C ALA A 80 12.32 -11.04 9.35
N ALA A 81 11.26 -11.76 9.00
CA ALA A 81 11.02 -13.11 9.50
C ALA A 81 12.09 -14.12 9.04
N ALA A 82 12.81 -13.85 7.95
CA ALA A 82 13.87 -14.73 7.42
C ALA A 82 13.44 -16.19 7.15
N THR A 83 12.14 -16.43 6.93
CA THR A 83 11.57 -17.74 6.62
C THR A 83 10.90 -17.74 5.24
N GLN A 84 10.62 -18.94 4.72
CA GLN A 84 9.86 -19.09 3.48
C GLN A 84 8.46 -18.48 3.59
N GLN A 85 7.80 -18.65 4.74
CA GLN A 85 6.49 -18.06 5.04
C GLN A 85 6.57 -16.53 5.06
N GLY A 86 7.63 -15.96 5.66
CA GLY A 86 7.89 -14.52 5.64
C GLY A 86 8.08 -13.95 4.24
N ALA A 87 8.87 -14.64 3.41
CA ALA A 87 9.08 -14.26 2.01
C ALA A 87 7.78 -14.36 1.18
N SER A 88 6.97 -15.39 1.41
CA SER A 88 5.65 -15.54 0.77
C SER A 88 4.72 -14.40 1.18
N ALA A 89 4.58 -14.13 2.48
CA ALA A 89 3.76 -13.05 3.00
C ALA A 89 4.18 -11.66 2.47
N MET A 90 5.50 -11.42 2.39
CA MET A 90 6.07 -10.22 1.78
C MET A 90 5.64 -10.07 0.32
N ASN A 91 5.72 -11.14 -0.48
CA ASN A 91 5.32 -11.13 -1.89
C ASN A 91 3.81 -10.91 -2.06
N VAL A 92 2.97 -11.55 -1.24
CA VAL A 92 1.52 -11.34 -1.20
C VAL A 92 1.21 -9.87 -0.94
N TYR A 93 1.80 -9.29 0.11
CA TYR A 93 1.55 -7.89 0.43
C TYR A 93 2.10 -6.95 -0.65
N LEU A 94 3.30 -7.20 -1.18
CA LEU A 94 3.85 -6.39 -2.27
C LEU A 94 2.89 -6.33 -3.47
N TRP A 95 2.31 -7.46 -3.88
CA TRP A 95 1.35 -7.52 -4.97
C TRP A 95 0.08 -6.71 -4.68
N ILE A 96 -0.52 -6.89 -3.50
CA ILE A 96 -1.73 -6.14 -3.08
C ILE A 96 -1.41 -4.63 -3.03
N TYR A 97 -0.24 -4.28 -2.50
CA TYR A 97 0.23 -2.91 -2.41
C TYR A 97 0.44 -2.28 -3.80
N MET A 98 0.88 -3.04 -4.81
CA MET A 98 0.94 -2.54 -6.19
C MET A 98 -0.44 -2.18 -6.73
N ALA A 99 -1.46 -3.00 -6.49
CA ALA A 99 -2.82 -2.70 -6.90
C ALA A 99 -3.35 -1.43 -6.20
N MET A 100 -3.15 -1.31 -4.88
CA MET A 100 -3.54 -0.12 -4.10
C MET A 100 -2.82 1.14 -4.56
N SER A 101 -1.50 1.06 -4.76
CA SER A 101 -0.68 2.19 -5.17
C SER A 101 -1.06 2.66 -6.58
N LEU A 102 -1.22 1.72 -7.53
CA LEU A 102 -1.63 2.04 -8.89
C LEU A 102 -3.00 2.73 -8.93
N GLY A 103 -3.99 2.19 -8.22
CA GLY A 103 -5.32 2.79 -8.14
C GLY A 103 -5.28 4.18 -7.52
N SER A 104 -4.51 4.37 -6.44
CA SER A 104 -4.40 5.65 -5.74
C SER A 104 -3.77 6.74 -6.60
N PHE A 105 -2.67 6.43 -7.30
CA PHE A 105 -2.03 7.41 -8.18
C PHE A 105 -2.89 7.73 -9.40
N VAL A 106 -3.59 6.74 -9.98
CA VAL A 106 -4.54 7.00 -11.07
C VAL A 106 -5.69 7.88 -10.59
N ALA A 107 -6.25 7.61 -9.42
CA ALA A 107 -7.29 8.45 -8.84
C ALA A 107 -6.81 9.89 -8.62
N VAL A 108 -5.59 10.08 -8.11
CA VAL A 108 -4.99 11.42 -7.96
C VAL A 108 -4.76 12.12 -9.29
N LEU A 109 -4.43 11.39 -10.37
CA LEU A 109 -4.34 11.98 -11.71
C LEU A 109 -5.70 12.41 -12.27
N MET A 110 -6.79 11.83 -11.77
CA MET A 110 -8.16 12.16 -12.16
C MET A 110 -8.73 13.34 -11.33
N LEU A 111 -8.08 13.72 -10.22
CA LEU A 111 -8.43 14.91 -9.45
C LEU A 111 -8.03 16.16 -10.22
N LYS A 112 -8.99 16.73 -10.94
CA LYS A 112 -8.82 17.92 -11.76
C LYS A 112 -9.97 18.90 -11.58
N ASP A 113 -9.68 20.17 -11.76
CA ASP A 113 -10.71 21.20 -11.86
C ASP A 113 -11.35 21.24 -13.25
N ALA A 114 -12.28 22.17 -13.46
CA ALA A 114 -13.01 22.35 -14.72
C ALA A 114 -12.07 22.65 -15.90
N ASP A 115 -10.95 23.33 -15.65
CA ASP A 115 -9.95 23.71 -16.64
C ASP A 115 -8.95 22.57 -16.91
N GLY A 116 -9.03 21.47 -16.16
CA GLY A 116 -8.17 20.30 -16.27
C GLY A 116 -6.86 20.41 -15.49
N SER A 117 -6.72 21.42 -14.63
CA SER A 117 -5.55 21.59 -13.77
C SER A 117 -5.58 20.60 -12.60
N PRO A 118 -4.43 20.05 -12.17
CA PRO A 118 -4.38 19.09 -11.08
C PRO A 118 -4.83 19.69 -9.74
N VAL A 119 -5.73 19.00 -9.04
CA VAL A 119 -6.15 19.34 -7.67
C VAL A 119 -5.37 18.48 -6.68
N GLU A 120 -4.52 19.12 -5.88
CA GLU A 120 -3.62 18.39 -4.98
C GLU A 120 -3.90 18.63 -3.49
N ASN A 121 -4.56 19.74 -3.14
CA ASN A 121 -4.86 20.04 -1.75
C ASN A 121 -6.08 19.25 -1.27
N ILE A 122 -5.97 18.58 -0.13
CA ILE A 122 -7.02 17.76 0.47
C ILE A 122 -8.28 18.60 0.74
N SER A 123 -8.15 19.86 1.16
CA SER A 123 -9.32 20.72 1.39
C SER A 123 -10.12 21.00 0.12
N SER A 124 -9.46 21.05 -1.05
CA SER A 124 -10.12 21.26 -2.34
C SER A 124 -10.95 20.05 -2.80
N MET A 125 -10.77 18.89 -2.17
CA MET A 125 -11.58 17.68 -2.41
C MET A 125 -12.79 17.57 -1.47
N ALA A 126 -13.02 18.57 -0.61
CA ALA A 126 -14.11 18.54 0.35
C ALA A 126 -15.46 18.33 -0.35
N GLY A 127 -16.25 17.36 0.14
CA GLY A 127 -17.58 17.06 -0.35
C GLY A 127 -17.68 16.59 -1.80
N MET A 128 -16.56 16.27 -2.47
CA MET A 128 -16.50 15.96 -3.91
C MET A 128 -17.38 14.77 -4.34
N VAL A 129 -17.92 14.00 -3.40
CA VAL A 129 -18.91 12.95 -3.66
C VAL A 129 -20.17 13.48 -4.33
N ARG A 130 -20.51 14.77 -4.16
CA ARG A 130 -21.69 15.37 -4.81
C ARG A 130 -21.45 15.69 -6.29
N GLU A 131 -20.23 16.06 -6.66
CA GLU A 131 -19.84 16.45 -8.01
C GLU A 131 -19.31 15.27 -8.83
N GLN A 132 -18.50 14.41 -8.22
CA GLN A 132 -17.84 13.25 -8.84
C GLN A 132 -18.02 11.99 -7.98
N PRO A 133 -19.26 11.48 -7.80
CA PRO A 133 -19.58 10.41 -6.85
C PRO A 133 -18.77 9.14 -7.09
N LEU A 134 -18.60 8.72 -8.34
CA LEU A 134 -17.90 7.48 -8.67
C LEU A 134 -16.41 7.56 -8.30
N LEU A 135 -15.77 8.70 -8.57
CA LEU A 135 -14.35 8.91 -8.24
C LEU A 135 -14.16 8.98 -6.72
N ALA A 136 -15.06 9.67 -6.02
CA ALA A 136 -15.05 9.77 -4.57
C ALA A 136 -15.11 8.38 -3.91
N TRP A 137 -16.03 7.49 -4.36
CA TRP A 137 -16.14 6.13 -3.84
C TRP A 137 -14.90 5.28 -4.13
N CYS A 138 -14.32 5.37 -5.33
CA CYS A 138 -13.06 4.70 -5.62
C CYS A 138 -11.93 5.16 -4.69
N ILE A 139 -11.75 6.47 -4.50
CA ILE A 139 -10.74 7.01 -3.57
C ILE A 139 -11.00 6.53 -2.14
N PHE A 140 -12.26 6.53 -1.70
CA PHE A 140 -12.64 6.06 -0.37
C PHE A 140 -12.25 4.61 -0.13
N PHE A 141 -12.58 3.69 -1.05
CA PHE A 141 -12.16 2.29 -0.94
C PHE A 141 -10.64 2.12 -1.00
N LEU A 142 -9.95 2.90 -1.85
CA LEU A 142 -8.48 2.91 -1.90
C LEU A 142 -7.86 3.33 -0.56
N MET A 143 -8.34 4.42 0.04
CA MET A 143 -7.86 4.91 1.33
C MET A 143 -8.14 3.91 2.46
N LEU A 144 -9.33 3.32 2.51
CA LEU A 144 -9.65 2.30 3.52
C LEU A 144 -8.81 1.02 3.33
N SER A 145 -8.52 0.64 2.09
CA SER A 145 -7.66 -0.52 1.80
C SER A 145 -6.22 -0.26 2.25
N LEU A 146 -5.68 0.91 1.94
CA LEU A 146 -4.35 1.34 2.42
C LEU A 146 -4.28 1.46 3.95
N ALA A 147 -5.37 1.86 4.61
CA ALA A 147 -5.48 1.83 6.06
C ALA A 147 -5.44 0.40 6.62
N GLY A 148 -5.90 -0.59 5.84
CA GLY A 148 -5.98 -2.00 6.24
C GLY A 148 -7.25 -2.28 7.03
N ILE A 149 -8.40 -1.78 6.57
CA ILE A 149 -9.70 -2.04 7.19
C ILE A 149 -10.21 -3.44 6.74
N PRO A 150 -10.56 -4.37 7.66
CA PRO A 150 -10.80 -5.80 7.37
C PRO A 150 -11.70 -6.19 6.20
N PRO A 151 -12.78 -5.47 5.83
CA PRO A 151 -13.52 -5.82 4.61
C PRO A 151 -12.70 -5.67 3.32
N LEU A 152 -11.57 -4.96 3.33
CA LEU A 152 -10.79 -4.66 2.13
C LEU A 152 -9.49 -5.45 2.06
N PHE A 153 -9.07 -5.75 0.84
CA PHE A 153 -7.98 -6.67 0.58
C PHE A 153 -6.61 -6.17 1.08
N GLY A 154 -6.43 -4.85 1.25
CA GLY A 154 -5.24 -4.28 1.88
C GLY A 154 -5.02 -4.73 3.33
N PHE A 155 -6.09 -5.09 4.06
CA PHE A 155 -5.96 -5.73 5.38
C PHE A 155 -5.26 -7.08 5.28
N TRP A 156 -5.62 -7.89 4.27
CA TRP A 156 -5.03 -9.23 4.09
C TRP A 156 -3.52 -9.17 3.94
N GLY A 157 -2.99 -8.22 3.17
CA GLY A 157 -1.55 -8.03 3.00
C GLY A 157 -0.83 -7.78 4.33
N LYS A 158 -1.38 -6.92 5.19
CA LYS A 158 -0.82 -6.68 6.53
C LYS A 158 -0.97 -7.90 7.43
N PHE A 159 -2.13 -8.55 7.38
CA PHE A 159 -2.45 -9.71 8.20
C PHE A 159 -1.45 -10.85 7.98
N VAL A 160 -1.19 -11.25 6.73
CA VAL A 160 -0.27 -12.36 6.43
C VAL A 160 1.17 -12.05 6.85
N VAL A 161 1.59 -10.78 6.74
CA VAL A 161 2.94 -10.39 7.16
C VAL A 161 3.08 -10.40 8.68
N PHE A 162 2.07 -9.90 9.41
CA PHE A 162 2.09 -9.98 10.87
C PHE A 162 1.97 -11.42 11.36
N GLN A 163 1.18 -12.25 10.69
CA GLN A 163 1.10 -13.68 10.98
C GLN A 163 2.46 -14.35 10.82
N ALA A 164 3.15 -14.14 9.70
CA ALA A 164 4.47 -14.72 9.46
C ALA A 164 5.51 -14.23 10.49
N ALA A 165 5.44 -12.98 10.93
CA ALA A 165 6.31 -12.46 11.99
C ALA A 165 6.03 -13.12 13.36
N VAL A 166 4.76 -13.38 13.69
CA VAL A 166 4.39 -14.09 14.93
C VAL A 166 4.84 -15.55 14.87
N GLU A 167 4.68 -16.22 13.74
CA GLU A 167 5.13 -17.60 13.53
C GLU A 167 6.67 -17.73 13.58
N ALA A 168 7.40 -16.63 13.33
CA ALA A 168 8.85 -16.54 13.47
C ALA A 168 9.31 -16.01 14.86
N ASP A 169 8.45 -16.07 15.88
CA ASP A 169 8.70 -15.60 17.25
C ASP A 169 9.00 -14.09 17.39
N MET A 170 8.72 -13.28 16.36
CA MET A 170 8.94 -11.83 16.37
C MET A 170 7.72 -11.05 16.89
N ILE A 171 7.12 -11.52 17.98
CA ILE A 171 5.84 -11.01 18.52
C ILE A 171 5.89 -9.51 18.81
N ILE A 172 7.02 -9.01 19.35
CA ILE A 172 7.21 -7.58 19.66
C ILE A 172 7.16 -6.74 18.38
N LEU A 173 7.83 -7.17 17.31
CA LEU A 173 7.82 -6.48 16.02
C LEU A 173 6.40 -6.44 15.44
N ALA A 174 5.69 -7.57 15.47
CA ALA A 174 4.32 -7.67 15.00
C ALA A 174 3.39 -6.73 15.80
N ALA A 175 3.50 -6.72 17.13
CA ALA A 175 2.70 -5.86 18.00
C ALA A 175 2.92 -4.36 17.72
N ILE A 176 4.19 -3.94 17.59
CA ILE A 176 4.52 -2.54 17.24
C ILE A 176 3.98 -2.20 15.85
N GLY A 177 4.14 -3.10 14.87
CA GLY A 177 3.63 -2.92 13.53
C GLY A 177 2.11 -2.76 13.48
N ILE A 178 1.37 -3.60 14.21
CA ILE A 178 -0.10 -3.51 14.32
C ILE A 178 -0.50 -2.18 14.96
N ALA A 179 0.11 -1.80 16.08
CA ALA A 179 -0.19 -0.53 16.75
C ALA A 179 0.08 0.67 15.84
N ALA A 180 1.20 0.67 15.13
CA ALA A 180 1.53 1.73 14.19
C ALA A 180 0.61 1.75 12.96
N SER A 181 0.09 0.60 12.52
CA SER A 181 -0.93 0.53 11.47
C SER A 181 -2.22 1.21 11.90
N VAL A 182 -2.63 1.08 13.17
CA VAL A 182 -3.81 1.77 13.73
C VAL A 182 -3.58 3.29 13.72
N ILE A 183 -2.40 3.76 14.12
CA ILE A 183 -2.05 5.19 14.04
C ILE A 183 -2.11 5.68 12.59
N GLY A 184 -1.55 4.88 11.65
CA GLY A 184 -1.57 5.21 10.24
C GLY A 184 -2.97 5.26 9.62
N ALA A 185 -3.96 4.55 10.18
CA ALA A 185 -5.34 4.63 9.70
C ALA A 185 -5.90 6.06 9.78
N PHE A 186 -5.46 6.87 10.75
CA PHE A 186 -5.96 8.23 10.96
C PHE A 186 -5.87 9.11 9.71
N TYR A 187 -4.71 9.16 9.04
CA TYR A 187 -4.53 10.08 7.92
C TYR A 187 -5.30 9.64 6.67
N TYR A 188 -5.56 8.34 6.49
CA TYR A 188 -6.45 7.85 5.43
C TYR A 188 -7.92 8.19 5.74
N LEU A 189 -8.36 7.96 6.98
CA LEU A 189 -9.71 8.27 7.42
C LEU A 189 -10.00 9.77 7.35
N LYS A 190 -9.00 10.63 7.61
CA LYS A 190 -9.10 12.08 7.39
C LYS A 190 -9.45 12.40 5.94
N VAL A 191 -8.78 11.78 4.96
CA VAL A 191 -9.08 11.98 3.54
C VAL A 191 -10.50 11.48 3.21
N CYS A 192 -10.87 10.29 3.69
CA CYS A 192 -12.23 9.77 3.54
C CYS A 192 -13.29 10.73 4.09
N LYS A 193 -13.04 11.28 5.29
CA LYS A 193 -13.93 12.24 5.94
C LYS A 193 -14.14 13.48 5.08
N VAL A 194 -13.06 14.07 4.58
CA VAL A 194 -13.11 15.28 3.77
C VAL A 194 -13.88 15.05 2.47
N ILE A 195 -13.59 13.95 1.76
CA ILE A 195 -14.22 13.63 0.47
C ILE A 195 -15.73 13.36 0.60
N MET A 196 -16.13 12.66 1.66
CA MET A 196 -17.49 12.12 1.79
C MET A 196 -18.44 12.98 2.62
N PHE A 197 -17.94 13.67 3.66
CA PHE A 197 -18.78 14.25 4.71
C PHE A 197 -18.68 15.77 4.83
N ASP A 198 -17.63 16.40 4.30
CA ASP A 198 -17.50 17.86 4.37
C ASP A 198 -18.37 18.58 3.34
N ASP A 199 -18.60 19.87 3.57
CA ASP A 199 -19.34 20.70 2.63
C ASP A 199 -18.59 20.81 1.30
N PRO A 200 -19.31 20.76 0.16
CA PRO A 200 -18.67 20.70 -1.15
C PRO A 200 -17.87 21.96 -1.45
N ALA A 201 -16.58 21.78 -1.78
CA ALA A 201 -15.73 22.87 -2.23
C ALA A 201 -16.00 23.27 -3.69
N GLY A 202 -16.67 22.42 -4.48
CA GLY A 202 -17.00 22.71 -5.89
C GLY A 202 -15.81 22.74 -6.85
N VAL A 203 -14.63 22.26 -6.43
CA VAL A 203 -13.40 22.36 -7.23
C VAL A 203 -13.22 21.17 -8.17
N VAL A 204 -13.44 19.94 -7.69
CA VAL A 204 -13.15 18.71 -8.47
C VAL A 204 -14.28 18.40 -9.45
N THR A 205 -14.20 18.95 -10.65
CA THR A 205 -15.23 18.84 -11.69
C THR A 205 -14.69 18.40 -13.05
N GLY A 206 -13.38 18.19 -13.17
CA GLY A 206 -12.72 17.81 -14.41
C GLY A 206 -13.07 16.41 -14.90
N LYS A 207 -13.13 16.24 -16.23
CA LYS A 207 -13.38 14.94 -16.87
C LYS A 207 -12.09 14.15 -17.05
N SER A 208 -12.21 12.82 -16.98
CA SER A 208 -11.10 11.88 -17.13
C SER A 208 -11.33 10.90 -18.27
N ASN A 209 -10.24 10.43 -18.88
CA ASN A 209 -10.30 9.51 -20.03
C ASN A 209 -10.76 8.11 -19.61
N ALA A 210 -11.37 7.37 -20.54
CA ALA A 210 -11.83 6.00 -20.30
C ALA A 210 -10.71 5.05 -19.82
N SER A 211 -9.47 5.28 -20.26
CA SER A 211 -8.31 4.50 -19.82
C SER A 211 -8.04 4.66 -18.32
N HIS A 212 -8.23 5.85 -17.75
CA HIS A 212 -8.06 6.08 -16.31
C HIS A 212 -9.14 5.37 -15.52
N TRP A 213 -10.38 5.45 -15.98
CA TRP A 213 -11.51 4.73 -15.40
C TRP A 213 -11.34 3.22 -15.45
N ALA A 214 -10.82 2.66 -16.55
CA ALA A 214 -10.55 1.23 -16.65
C ALA A 214 -9.53 0.77 -15.59
N VAL A 215 -8.39 1.46 -15.48
CA VAL A 215 -7.36 1.11 -14.48
C VAL A 215 -7.88 1.31 -13.06
N LEU A 216 -8.58 2.41 -12.79
CA LEU A 216 -9.16 2.68 -11.47
C LEU A 216 -10.23 1.65 -11.09
N GLY A 217 -11.11 1.28 -12.02
CA GLY A 217 -12.14 0.27 -11.82
C GLY A 217 -11.54 -1.11 -11.53
N ILE A 218 -10.55 -1.54 -12.31
CA ILE A 218 -9.86 -2.82 -12.10
C ILE A 218 -9.16 -2.85 -10.75
N THR A 219 -8.38 -1.81 -10.43
CA THR A 219 -7.65 -1.75 -9.14
C THR A 219 -8.60 -1.66 -7.95
N THR A 220 -9.69 -0.89 -8.05
CA THR A 220 -10.73 -0.81 -7.00
C THR A 220 -11.44 -2.16 -6.81
N LEU A 221 -11.70 -2.90 -7.89
CA LEU A 221 -12.29 -4.23 -7.82
C LEU A 221 -11.35 -5.24 -7.15
N ILE A 222 -10.06 -5.20 -7.50
CA ILE A 222 -9.02 -6.06 -6.88
C ILE A 222 -8.93 -5.81 -5.37
N ILE A 223 -9.00 -4.55 -4.91
CA ILE A 223 -8.85 -4.24 -3.48
C ILE A 223 -10.15 -4.41 -2.68
N SER A 224 -11.29 -4.56 -3.36
CA SER A 224 -12.59 -4.79 -2.73
C SER A 224 -12.63 -6.16 -2.03
N PRO A 225 -13.70 -6.52 -1.31
CA PRO A 225 -13.86 -7.87 -0.75
C PRO A 225 -13.71 -8.98 -1.79
N LEU A 226 -13.97 -8.71 -3.08
CA LEU A 226 -13.76 -9.66 -4.17
C LEU A 226 -12.28 -10.06 -4.33
N GLY A 227 -11.34 -9.21 -3.89
CA GLY A 227 -9.91 -9.50 -3.86
C GLY A 227 -9.57 -10.75 -3.04
N TYR A 228 -10.38 -11.08 -2.02
CA TYR A 228 -10.18 -12.29 -1.24
C TYR A 228 -10.28 -13.58 -2.08
N LEU A 229 -11.01 -13.55 -3.20
CA LEU A 229 -11.07 -14.69 -4.13
C LEU A 229 -9.72 -14.97 -4.80
N LEU A 230 -8.82 -14.00 -4.84
CA LEU A 230 -7.46 -14.15 -5.36
C LEU A 230 -6.49 -14.74 -4.32
N THR A 231 -6.89 -14.87 -3.05
CA THR A 231 -5.99 -15.37 -1.99
C THR A 231 -5.41 -16.74 -2.27
N PRO A 232 -6.14 -17.76 -2.77
CA PRO A 232 -5.56 -19.08 -2.98
C PRO A 232 -4.54 -19.09 -4.10
N SER A 233 -4.83 -18.40 -5.22
CA SER A 233 -3.93 -18.34 -6.37
C SER A 233 -2.71 -17.46 -6.11
N LEU A 234 -2.91 -16.32 -5.42
CA LEU A 234 -1.82 -15.44 -5.05
C LEU A 234 -0.91 -16.10 -4.01
N GLY A 235 -1.47 -16.83 -3.05
CA GLY A 235 -0.71 -17.61 -2.07
C GLY A 235 0.15 -18.68 -2.74
N ASP A 236 -0.41 -19.52 -3.61
CA ASP A 236 0.34 -20.56 -4.31
C ASP A 236 1.49 -19.99 -5.17
N LEU A 237 1.25 -18.87 -5.87
CA LEU A 237 2.30 -18.18 -6.62
C LEU A 237 3.39 -17.60 -5.70
N ALA A 238 3.00 -17.00 -4.58
CA ALA A 238 3.92 -16.44 -3.60
C ALA A 238 4.75 -17.52 -2.91
N ASP A 239 4.15 -18.68 -2.60
CA ASP A 239 4.82 -19.82 -1.98
C ASP A 239 5.84 -20.46 -2.94
N LYS A 240 5.50 -20.58 -4.23
CA LYS A 240 6.43 -21.02 -5.29
C LYS A 240 7.57 -20.03 -5.51
N ALA A 241 7.28 -18.73 -5.49
CA ALA A 241 8.31 -17.70 -5.62
C ALA A 241 9.23 -17.69 -4.38
N ALA A 242 8.67 -17.88 -3.19
CA ALA A 242 9.41 -17.95 -1.95
C ALA A 242 10.29 -19.21 -1.89
N SER A 243 9.76 -20.38 -2.24
CA SER A 243 10.54 -21.64 -2.22
C SER A 243 11.80 -21.56 -3.09
N ALA A 244 11.70 -20.91 -4.26
CA ALA A 244 12.84 -20.70 -5.15
C ALA A 244 14.01 -19.93 -4.51
N LEU A 245 13.76 -19.10 -3.49
CA LEU A 245 14.81 -18.36 -2.77
C LEU A 245 15.57 -19.23 -1.77
N PHE A 246 14.98 -20.35 -1.32
CA PHE A 246 15.56 -21.27 -0.33
C PHE A 246 16.08 -22.58 -0.95
N LEU A 247 15.84 -22.82 -2.24
CA LEU A 247 16.38 -23.99 -2.94
C LEU A 247 17.88 -23.88 -3.27
N ALA A 248 18.45 -22.68 -3.18
CA ALA A 248 19.86 -22.40 -3.49
C ALA A 248 20.78 -22.36 -2.25
N SER A 249 20.21 -22.47 -1.03
CA SER A 249 20.90 -22.47 0.27
C SER A 249 20.99 -23.87 0.86
#